data_AF-A0A1Q9G901-F1
#
_entry.id   AF-A0A1Q9G901-F1
#
_cell.length_a   1.000
_cell.length_b   1.000
_cell.length_c   1.000
_cell.angle_alpha   90.00
_cell.angle_beta   90.00
_cell.angle_gamma   90.00
#
_symmetry.space_group_name_H-M   'P 1'
#
loop_
_entity.id
_entity.type
_entity.pdbx_description
1 polymer ?
#
loop_
_entity_poly.entity_id
_entity_poly.type
_entity_poly.pdbx_seq_one_letter_code
_entity_poly.pdbx_strand_id
1 'polypeptide(L)'
;MRHIADFIEQLERGDDPFNIWVYSSKGHYSQFGNQGNKQHKPNLYKALDQHLQIVVKMNNDANDDAYLLLPEVHAVVPVAFREGQVHSLTRPTAAQASVA
;
A
#
# COMPACT_ATOMS: atom_id res chain seq x y z
N MET A 1 -11.32 8.01 1.80
CA MET A 1 -11.13 6.74 1.06
C MET A 1 -10.79 7.12 -0.37
N ARG A 2 -9.82 6.44 -0.99
CA ARG A 2 -9.38 6.70 -2.36
C ARG A 2 -9.73 5.50 -3.23
N HIS A 3 -10.03 5.72 -4.50
CA HIS A 3 -10.26 4.64 -5.47
C HIS A 3 -8.94 3.93 -5.80
N ILE A 4 -8.99 2.61 -6.01
CA ILE A 4 -7.78 1.79 -6.22
C ILE A 4 -7.03 2.17 -7.49
N ALA A 5 -7.74 2.51 -8.58
CA ALA A 5 -7.13 2.92 -9.83
C ALA A 5 -6.32 4.23 -9.68
N ASP A 6 -6.89 5.24 -9.02
CA ASP A 6 -6.20 6.53 -8.79
C ASP A 6 -4.95 6.36 -7.91
N PHE A 7 -5.00 5.43 -6.96
CA PHE A 7 -3.86 5.12 -6.12
C PHE A 7 -2.75 4.42 -6.89
N ILE A 8 -3.09 3.43 -7.73
CA ILE A 8 -2.13 2.74 -8.59
C ILE A 8 -1.51 3.74 -9.58
N GLU A 9 -2.30 4.58 -10.23
CA GLU A 9 -1.80 5.61 -11.15
C GLU A 9 -0.79 6.55 -10.44
N GLN A 10 -1.02 6.90 -9.18
CA GLN A 10 -0.07 7.68 -8.39
C GLN A 10 1.20 6.93 -8.06
N LEU A 11 1.13 5.65 -7.71
CA LEU A 11 2.32 4.80 -7.54
C LEU A 11 3.09 4.64 -8.85
N GLU A 12 2.40 4.71 -9.99
CA GLU A 12 3.02 4.62 -11.30
C GLU A 12 3.73 5.90 -11.72
N ARG A 13 3.16 7.05 -11.37
CA ARG A 13 3.74 8.37 -11.64
C ARG A 13 4.83 8.78 -10.65
N GLY A 14 4.76 8.28 -9.42
CA GLY A 14 5.74 8.56 -8.38
C GLY A 14 7.05 7.79 -8.57
N ASP A 15 8.16 8.43 -8.19
CA ASP A 15 9.48 7.80 -8.09
C ASP A 15 9.75 7.25 -6.68
N ASP A 16 8.82 7.47 -5.74
CA ASP A 16 8.97 7.03 -4.36
C ASP A 16 8.99 5.48 -4.26
N PRO A 17 10.01 4.91 -3.62
CA PRO A 17 10.07 3.46 -3.42
C PRO A 17 8.93 3.02 -2.48
N PHE A 18 8.35 1.86 -2.77
CA PHE A 18 7.32 1.26 -1.93
C PHE A 18 7.50 -0.25 -1.84
N ASN A 19 7.05 -0.84 -0.73
CA ASN A 19 7.08 -2.26 -0.47
C ASN A 19 5.67 -2.83 -0.55
N ILE A 20 5.55 -4.03 -1.11
CA ILE A 20 4.30 -4.76 -1.23
C ILE A 20 4.31 -5.86 -0.17
N TRP A 21 3.22 -5.98 0.56
CA TRP A 21 3.02 -6.96 1.60
C TRP A 21 1.75 -7.74 1.31
N VAL A 22 1.85 -9.06 1.25
CA VAL A 22 0.73 -9.96 0.94
C VAL A 22 0.34 -10.70 2.20
N TYR A 23 -0.97 -10.83 2.43
CA TYR A 23 -1.49 -11.61 3.55
C TYR A 23 -1.01 -13.07 3.47
N SER A 24 -0.39 -13.56 4.55
CA SER A 24 0.10 -14.95 4.61
C SER A 24 -0.78 -15.81 5.51
N SER A 25 -0.85 -15.49 6.81
CA SER A 25 -1.69 -16.21 7.77
C SER A 25 -1.84 -15.44 9.08
N LYS A 26 -2.91 -15.71 9.84
CA LYS A 26 -3.11 -15.23 11.22
C LYS A 26 -2.99 -13.70 11.39
N GLY A 27 -3.50 -12.92 10.43
CA GLY A 27 -3.38 -11.45 10.50
C GLY A 27 -2.02 -10.90 10.10
N HIS A 28 -1.07 -11.76 9.71
CA HIS A 28 0.27 -11.38 9.33
C HIS A 28 0.42 -11.29 7.80
N TYR A 29 1.24 -10.34 7.38
CA TYR A 29 1.60 -10.06 6.00
C TYR A 29 3.10 -10.31 5.82
N SER A 30 3.47 -10.87 4.68
CA SER A 30 4.85 -11.11 4.31
C SER A 30 5.22 -10.23 3.12
N GLN A 31 6.44 -9.70 3.11
CA GLN A 31 6.91 -8.89 2.00
C GLN A 31 6.94 -9.71 0.71
N PHE A 32 6.37 -9.16 -0.35
CA PHE A 32 6.22 -9.80 -1.65
C PHE A 32 7.26 -9.23 -2.63
N GLY A 33 8.22 -10.08 -3.02
CA GLY A 33 9.37 -9.70 -3.86
C GLY A 33 10.62 -9.32 -3.04
N ASN A 34 11.80 -9.37 -3.69
CA ASN A 34 13.07 -9.07 -3.03
C ASN A 34 13.23 -7.56 -2.76
N GLN A 35 13.76 -7.23 -1.58
CA GLN A 35 14.29 -5.89 -1.29
C GLN A 35 15.44 -5.61 -2.25
N GLY A 36 15.24 -4.67 -3.16
CA GLY A 36 16.27 -4.21 -4.08
C GLY A 36 15.86 -4.37 -5.53
N ASN A 37 15.67 -3.22 -6.16
CA ASN A 37 15.60 -2.99 -7.60
C ASN A 37 14.22 -3.18 -8.26
N LYS A 38 13.53 -2.04 -8.41
CA LYS A 38 12.81 -1.58 -9.61
C LYS A 38 11.63 -2.41 -10.13
N GLN A 39 11.23 -3.51 -9.49
CA GLN A 39 10.10 -4.35 -9.93
C GLN A 39 8.87 -4.28 -9.02
N HIS A 40 8.59 -3.12 -8.44
CA HIS A 40 7.42 -2.94 -7.57
C HIS A 40 6.10 -3.02 -8.37
N LYS A 41 6.07 -2.46 -9.59
CA LYS A 41 4.83 -2.38 -10.39
C LYS A 41 4.33 -3.75 -10.91
N PRO A 42 5.16 -4.60 -11.56
CA PRO A 42 4.68 -5.91 -12.04
C PRO A 42 4.22 -6.83 -10.89
N ASN A 43 4.87 -6.75 -9.74
CA ASN A 43 4.49 -7.54 -8.57
C ASN A 43 3.16 -7.06 -7.95
N LEU A 44 2.86 -5.76 -8.02
CA LEU A 44 1.58 -5.21 -7.57
C LEU A 44 0.44 -5.74 -8.43
N TYR A 45 0.56 -5.63 -9.75
CA TYR A 45 -0.45 -6.15 -10.68
C TYR A 45 -0.66 -7.65 -10.51
N LYS A 46 0.42 -8.44 -10.44
CA LYS A 46 0.33 -9.89 -10.19
C LYS A 46 -0.43 -10.21 -8.90
N ALA A 47 -0.19 -9.47 -7.82
CA ALA A 47 -0.88 -9.70 -6.56
C ALA A 47 -2.38 -9.32 -6.64
N LEU A 48 -2.71 -8.25 -7.37
CA LEU A 48 -4.09 -7.83 -7.63
C LEU A 48 -4.84 -8.84 -8.51
N ASP A 49 -4.22 -9.32 -9.59
CA ASP A 49 -4.77 -10.35 -10.47
C ASP A 49 -5.04 -11.67 -9.73
N GLN A 50 -4.23 -11.97 -8.70
CA GLN A 50 -4.41 -13.14 -7.84
C GLN A 50 -5.41 -12.93 -6.70
N HIS A 51 -6.10 -11.78 -6.67
CA HIS A 51 -7.03 -11.39 -5.60
C HIS A 51 -6.41 -11.52 -4.20
N LEU A 52 -5.11 -11.22 -4.08
CA LEU A 52 -4.42 -11.26 -2.80
C LEU A 52 -4.77 -10.01 -1.98
N GLN A 53 -4.90 -10.18 -0.67
CA GLN A 53 -5.01 -9.04 0.23
C GLN A 53 -3.64 -8.39 0.40
N ILE A 54 -3.54 -7.11 0.01
CA ILE A 54 -2.26 -6.41 -0.14
C ILE A 54 -2.20 -5.15 0.72
N VAL A 55 -1.07 -4.95 1.37
CA VAL A 55 -0.68 -3.66 1.95
C VAL A 55 0.49 -3.09 1.14
N VAL A 56 0.36 -1.83 0.71
CA VAL A 56 1.46 -1.04 0.15
C VAL A 56 2.03 -0.16 1.24
N LYS A 57 3.30 -0.34 1.60
CA LYS A 57 4.02 0.51 2.54
C LYS A 57 4.97 1.42 1.76
N MET A 58 4.79 2.73 1.88
CA MET A 58 5.70 3.71 1.30
C MET A 58 7.03 3.69 2.05
N ASN A 59 8.14 3.78 1.32
CA ASN A 59 9.48 3.77 1.89
C ASN A 59 10.05 5.20 1.87
N ASN A 60 9.35 6.11 2.55
CA ASN A 60 9.76 7.51 2.69
C ASN A 60 10.23 7.74 4.13
N ASP A 61 11.45 8.27 4.30
CA ASP A 61 12.08 8.52 5.61
C ASP A 61 11.25 9.44 6.53
N ALA A 62 10.31 10.22 5.98
CA ALA A 62 9.49 11.15 6.74
C ALA A 62 8.17 10.56 7.26
N ASN A 63 7.61 9.53 6.62
CA ASN A 63 6.27 9.01 6.96
C ASN A 63 6.17 7.49 6.76
N ASP A 64 5.72 6.81 7.81
CA ASP A 64 5.37 5.38 7.86
C ASP A 64 4.01 5.10 7.15
N ASP A 65 3.79 5.72 6.00
CA ASP A 65 2.51 5.64 5.30
C ASP A 65 2.29 4.23 4.72
N ALA A 66 1.18 3.61 5.10
CA ALA A 66 0.79 2.31 4.60
C ALA A 66 -0.70 2.29 4.22
N TYR A 67 -1.00 1.51 3.18
CA TYR A 67 -2.30 1.49 2.54
C TYR A 67 -2.74 0.05 2.29
N LEU A 68 -3.90 -0.32 2.85
CA LEU A 68 -4.58 -1.57 2.55
C LEU A 68 -5.40 -1.41 1.27
N LEU A 69 -5.15 -2.26 0.29
CA LEU A 69 -5.92 -2.33 -0.94
C LEU A 69 -7.08 -3.31 -0.73
N LEU A 70 -8.28 -2.88 -1.11
CA LEU A 70 -9.51 -3.67 -1.04
C LEU A 70 -10.09 -3.78 -2.47
N PRO A 71 -9.58 -4.71 -3.30
CA PRO A 71 -9.97 -4.85 -4.69
C PRO A 71 -11.49 -5.09 -4.86
N GLU A 72 -12.12 -5.80 -3.93
CA GLU A 72 -13.53 -6.18 -3.98
C GLU A 72 -14.46 -4.96 -3.98
N VAL A 73 -14.04 -3.88 -3.31
CA VAL A 73 -14.79 -2.61 -3.22
C VAL A 73 -14.06 -1.46 -3.93
N HIS A 74 -13.04 -1.78 -4.73
CA HIS A 74 -12.22 -0.84 -5.49
C HIS A 74 -11.68 0.33 -4.63
N ALA A 75 -11.36 0.06 -3.37
CA ALA A 75 -11.00 1.08 -2.38
C ALA A 75 -9.59 0.89 -1.83
N VAL A 76 -9.01 2.00 -1.37
CA VAL A 76 -7.75 2.06 -0.65
C VAL A 76 -7.97 2.76 0.69
N VAL A 77 -7.49 2.13 1.75
CA VAL A 77 -7.64 2.59 3.12
C VAL A 77 -6.28 2.74 3.78
N PRO A 78 -5.93 3.90 4.33
CA PRO A 78 -4.69 4.06 5.06
C PRO A 78 -4.74 3.28 6.38
N VAL A 79 -3.62 2.68 6.75
CA VAL A 79 -3.50 1.78 7.91
C VAL A 79 -2.24 2.05 8.70
N ALA A 80 -2.30 1.79 10.01
CA ALA A 80 -1.12 1.67 10.84
C ALA A 80 -0.54 0.26 10.65
N PHE A 81 0.56 0.16 9.90
CA PHE A 81 1.17 -1.12 9.53
C PHE A 81 2.60 -1.22 10.05
N ARG A 82 2.84 -2.18 10.94
CA ARG A 82 4.16 -2.43 11.55
C ARG A 82 4.36 -3.92 11.75
N GLU A 83 5.60 -4.37 11.61
CA GLU A 83 6.00 -5.77 11.87
C GLU A 83 5.12 -6.80 11.14
N GLY A 84 4.71 -6.50 9.90
CA GLY A 84 3.87 -7.38 9.12
C GLY A 84 2.40 -7.43 9.57
N GLN A 85 1.93 -6.53 10.43
CA GLN A 85 0.55 -6.52 10.93
C GLN A 85 -0.14 -5.16 10.74
N VAL A 86 -1.44 -5.22 10.46
CA VAL A 86 -2.33 -4.05 10.47
C VAL A 86 -2.87 -3.89 11.89
N HIS A 87 -2.53 -2.79 12.55
CA HIS A 87 -2.97 -2.52 13.92
C HIS A 87 -4.26 -1.70 13.97
N SER A 88 -4.46 -0.78 13.02
CA SER A 88 -5.67 0.05 12.95
C SER A 88 -5.82 0.70 11.57
N LEU A 89 -7.04 1.14 11.26
CA LEU A 89 -7.29 2.06 10.16
C LEU A 89 -6.85 3.47 10.59
N THR A 90 -6.11 4.16 9.74
CA THR A 90 -5.70 5.54 9.99
C THR A 90 -6.58 6.50 9.18
N ARG A 91 -6.50 7.80 9.48
CA ARG A 91 -7.10 8.83 8.62
C ARG A 91 -6.09 9.21 7.54
N PRO A 92 -6.53 9.62 6.33
CA PRO A 92 -5.64 10.23 5.36
C PRO A 92 -4.90 11.40 6.04
N THR A 93 -3.57 11.37 6.05
CA THR A 93 -2.76 12.48 6.55
C THR A 93 -3.05 13.69 5.68
N ALA A 94 -3.61 14.72 6.30
CA ALA A 94 -4.01 15.96 5.66
C ALA A 94 -2.77 16.82 5.32
N ALA A 95 -1.87 16.33 4.48
CA ALA A 95 -0.85 17.17 3.84
C ALA A 95 -1.40 17.91 2.60
N GLN A 96 -2.68 17.72 2.26
CA GLN A 96 -3.38 18.45 1.19
C GLN A 96 -4.62 19.23 1.66
N ALA A 97 -4.77 19.47 2.97
CA ALA A 97 -5.82 20.34 3.50
C ALA A 97 -5.22 21.63 4.11
N SER A 98 -4.44 22.35 3.31
CA SER A 98 -4.13 23.76 3.57
C SER A 98 -4.44 24.57 2.31
N VAL A 99 -5.72 24.79 2.10
CA VAL A 99 -6.21 26.00 1.43
C VAL A 99 -7.20 26.64 2.41
N ALA A 100 -6.68 27.60 3.16
CA ALA A 100 -7.45 28.63 3.84
C ALA A 100 -7.05 29.96 3.20
#